data_AF-A0A936U407-F1
#
_entry.id   AF-A0A936U407-F1
#
_cell.length_a   1.000
_cell.length_b   1.000
_cell.length_c   1.000
_cell.angle_alpha   90.00
_cell.angle_beta   90.00
_cell.angle_gamma   90.00
#
_symmetry.space_group_name_H-M   'P 1'
#
loop_
_entity.id
_entity.type
_entity.pdbx_description
1 polymer ?
#
loop_
_entity_poly.entity_id
_entity_poly.type
_entity_poly.pdbx_seq_one_letter_code
_entity_poly.pdbx_strand_id
1 'polypeptide(L)'
;MMLLGLLFLSFAAPALANGQTTHSWISVHALAHLPPGDLHDLLTREDLAPYLLNGTMFPDGGYAVGDDYGERAHWEPFQSAYLEWIRTNHDAPYDDEGAQHVAFLMGLASHGLADQVFDAMYMERSKTHDAALGWAEGESMDEATDVVYAQLVGPREPPEEWFPGAVFVSLYAEAQGYTVSEETMSEGMFWLSVAIAGVGALSEQEEVVAEYQRQFPWASAHLTDSAVPGSPPCEGELVALYWQALWARLQGEDGFGERPVSGQRPGRRHHGLAHDGEPPRRLGARRRQPRFGAQLRERHERRGHR
;
A
#
# COMPACT_ATOMS: atom_id res chain seq x y z
N MET A 1 -27.12 5.00 41.11
CA MET A 1 -25.86 4.29 40.85
C MET A 1 -25.77 4.06 39.35
N MET A 2 -24.99 4.89 38.64
CA MET A 2 -24.81 4.82 37.19
C MET A 2 -23.95 3.61 36.82
N LEU A 3 -24.43 2.82 35.87
CA LEU A 3 -23.63 1.82 35.16
C LEU A 3 -22.57 2.54 34.30
N LEU A 4 -21.29 2.30 34.55
CA LEU A 4 -20.25 2.53 33.56
C LEU A 4 -20.22 1.31 32.61
N GLY A 5 -20.68 1.52 31.38
CA GLY A 5 -20.42 0.60 30.28
C GLY A 5 -18.99 0.81 29.79
N LEU A 6 -18.15 -0.22 29.86
CA LEU A 6 -16.89 -0.26 29.13
C LEU A 6 -17.20 -0.46 27.66
N LEU A 7 -16.96 0.58 26.86
CA LEU A 7 -16.90 0.49 25.41
C LEU A 7 -15.57 -0.17 25.04
N PHE A 8 -15.61 -1.42 24.60
CA PHE A 8 -14.49 -2.06 23.93
C PHE A 8 -14.45 -1.50 22.51
N LEU A 9 -13.61 -0.49 22.28
CA LEU A 9 -13.15 -0.13 20.93
C LEU A 9 -12.20 -1.24 20.48
N SER A 10 -12.70 -2.16 19.66
CA SER A 10 -11.84 -3.00 18.85
C SER A 10 -11.16 -2.10 17.84
N PHE A 11 -9.91 -1.74 18.09
CA PHE A 11 -9.05 -1.21 17.04
C PHE A 11 -8.87 -2.32 16.01
N ALA A 12 -9.33 -2.11 14.78
CA ALA A 12 -8.86 -2.89 13.66
C ALA A 12 -7.33 -2.76 13.65
N ALA A 13 -6.62 -3.88 13.59
CA ALA A 13 -5.19 -3.84 13.37
C ALA A 13 -4.99 -3.18 11.99
N PRO A 14 -4.19 -2.11 11.87
CA PRO A 14 -3.93 -1.53 10.57
C PRO A 14 -3.17 -2.59 9.76
N ALA A 15 -3.84 -3.16 8.77
CA ALA A 15 -3.20 -3.95 7.74
C ALA A 15 -2.48 -2.93 6.84
N LEU A 16 -1.30 -2.50 7.28
CA LEU A 16 -0.37 -1.76 6.46
C LEU A 16 0.29 -2.82 5.59
N ALA A 17 -0.24 -3.07 4.40
CA ALA A 17 0.59 -3.58 3.29
C ALA A 17 1.64 -2.49 2.95
N ASN A 18 2.68 -2.82 2.17
CA ASN A 18 3.88 -2.00 1.93
C ASN A 18 3.64 -0.50 2.16
N GLY A 19 4.21 0.08 3.21
CA GLY A 19 3.58 1.26 3.80
C GLY A 19 3.55 2.49 2.89
N GLN A 20 2.58 3.36 3.18
CA GLN A 20 2.19 4.50 2.36
C GLN A 20 3.36 5.48 2.07
N THR A 21 4.33 5.58 2.98
CA THR A 21 5.51 6.42 2.78
C THR A 21 6.40 5.87 1.67
N THR A 22 6.61 4.56 1.67
CA THR A 22 7.42 3.83 0.70
C THR A 22 6.78 3.89 -0.68
N HIS A 23 5.48 3.63 -0.82
CA HIS A 23 4.79 3.81 -2.11
C HIS A 23 4.89 5.23 -2.66
N SER A 24 4.63 6.23 -1.82
CA SER A 24 4.76 7.64 -2.20
C SER A 24 6.18 7.96 -2.66
N TRP A 25 7.19 7.39 -2.00
CA TRP A 25 8.58 7.54 -2.42
C TRP A 25 8.86 6.85 -3.76
N ILE A 26 8.36 5.64 -3.98
CA ILE A 26 8.54 4.89 -5.23
C ILE A 26 7.96 5.65 -6.41
N SER A 27 6.75 6.21 -6.29
CA SER A 27 6.14 7.01 -7.36
C SER A 27 6.97 8.25 -7.68
N VAL A 28 7.47 8.98 -6.67
CA VAL A 28 8.35 10.13 -6.91
C VAL A 28 9.69 9.70 -7.51
N HIS A 29 10.25 8.59 -7.05
CA HIS A 29 11.50 8.04 -7.59
C HIS A 29 11.35 7.63 -9.06
N ALA A 30 10.21 7.07 -9.46
CA ALA A 30 9.92 6.67 -10.83
C ALA A 30 9.99 7.84 -11.83
N LEU A 31 9.68 9.07 -11.41
CA LEU A 31 9.80 10.27 -12.27
C LEU A 31 11.23 10.45 -12.80
N ALA A 32 12.25 10.12 -12.01
CA ALA A 32 13.66 10.24 -12.40
C ALA A 32 14.09 9.23 -13.47
N HIS A 33 13.29 8.18 -13.69
CA HIS A 33 13.56 7.10 -14.65
C HIS A 33 12.73 7.22 -15.93
N LEU A 34 11.80 8.17 -16.00
CA LEU A 34 11.07 8.45 -17.21
C LEU A 34 12.00 9.10 -18.26
N PRO A 35 11.95 8.66 -19.53
CA PRO A 35 12.64 9.36 -20.59
C PRO A 35 12.01 10.75 -20.82
N PRO A 36 12.78 11.76 -21.27
CA PRO A 36 12.20 13.04 -21.66
C PRO A 36 11.10 12.89 -22.71
N GLY A 37 9.98 13.60 -22.54
CA GLY A 37 8.82 13.57 -23.43
C GLY A 37 7.52 13.93 -22.70
N ASP A 38 6.38 13.88 -23.41
CA ASP A 38 5.09 14.39 -22.94
C ASP A 38 4.64 13.80 -21.59
N LEU A 39 4.87 12.50 -21.34
CA LEU A 39 4.55 11.87 -20.07
C LEU A 39 5.42 12.42 -18.93
N HIS A 40 6.73 12.53 -19.14
CA HIS A 40 7.64 13.08 -18.15
C HIS A 40 7.27 14.54 -17.85
N ASP A 41 7.02 15.34 -18.90
CA ASP A 41 6.69 16.75 -18.77
C ASP A 41 5.35 16.96 -18.04
N LEU A 42 4.37 16.08 -18.27
CA LEU A 42 3.11 16.09 -17.53
C LEU A 42 3.33 15.70 -16.06
N LEU A 43 3.96 14.56 -15.77
CA LEU A 43 4.06 14.05 -14.41
C LEU A 43 5.04 14.82 -13.51
N THR A 44 5.94 15.62 -14.08
CA THR A 44 6.86 16.47 -13.33
C THR A 44 6.32 17.87 -13.02
N ARG A 45 5.07 18.17 -13.44
CA ARG A 45 4.35 19.38 -13.04
C ARG A 45 4.09 19.39 -11.53
N GLU A 46 4.53 20.46 -10.86
CA GLU A 46 4.35 20.61 -9.41
C GLU A 46 2.87 20.63 -9.00
N ASP A 47 2.01 21.24 -9.82
CA ASP A 47 0.57 21.29 -9.57
C ASP A 47 -0.13 19.92 -9.71
N LEU A 48 0.52 18.95 -10.36
CA LEU A 48 -0.02 17.58 -10.50
C LEU A 48 0.53 16.59 -9.46
N ALA A 49 1.54 16.98 -8.68
CA ALA A 49 2.15 16.11 -7.67
C ALA A 49 1.14 15.57 -6.62
N PRO A 50 0.18 16.37 -6.10
CA PRO A 50 -0.82 15.84 -5.17
C PRO A 50 -1.69 14.74 -5.79
N TYR A 51 -2.04 14.85 -7.07
CA TYR A 51 -2.90 13.88 -7.75
C TYR A 51 -2.19 12.54 -7.96
N LEU A 52 -0.91 12.60 -8.32
CA LEU A 52 -0.05 11.41 -8.37
C LEU A 52 -0.01 10.72 -7.01
N LEU A 53 0.28 11.47 -5.94
CA LEU A 53 0.41 10.90 -4.59
C LEU A 53 -0.92 10.37 -4.05
N ASN A 54 -2.04 11.06 -4.26
CA ASN A 54 -3.36 10.53 -3.88
C ASN A 54 -3.67 9.23 -4.63
N GLY A 55 -3.37 9.16 -5.92
CA GLY A 55 -3.51 7.93 -6.71
C GLY A 55 -2.66 6.79 -6.14
N THR A 56 -1.43 7.10 -5.76
CA THR A 56 -0.51 6.16 -5.11
C THR A 56 -1.02 5.67 -3.76
N MET A 57 -1.74 6.49 -3.00
CA MET A 57 -2.24 6.11 -1.69
C MET A 57 -3.55 5.32 -1.78
N PHE A 58 -4.42 5.70 -2.72
CA PHE A 58 -5.83 5.30 -2.79
C PHE A 58 -6.14 3.81 -2.56
N PRO A 59 -5.42 2.84 -3.13
CA PRO A 59 -5.77 1.43 -2.97
C PRO A 59 -5.82 0.95 -1.51
N ASP A 60 -4.89 1.39 -0.66
CA ASP A 60 -4.87 0.99 0.76
C ASP A 60 -6.00 1.59 1.58
N GLY A 61 -6.70 2.60 1.05
CA GLY A 61 -7.82 3.24 1.73
C GLY A 61 -8.92 2.23 2.05
N GLY A 62 -9.09 1.21 1.20
CA GLY A 62 -10.05 0.13 1.43
C GLY A 62 -9.66 -0.76 2.60
N TYR A 63 -8.38 -1.06 2.78
CA TYR A 63 -7.94 -1.84 3.95
C TYR A 63 -8.11 -1.06 5.25
N ALA A 64 -7.90 0.26 5.22
CA ALA A 64 -8.09 1.12 6.39
C ALA A 64 -9.54 1.14 6.91
N VAL A 65 -10.53 0.98 6.02
CA VAL A 65 -11.96 0.93 6.37
C VAL A 65 -12.58 -0.47 6.29
N GLY A 66 -11.79 -1.49 5.92
CA GLY A 66 -12.24 -2.88 5.80
C GLY A 66 -13.21 -3.11 4.63
N ASP A 67 -12.99 -2.46 3.48
CA ASP A 67 -13.81 -2.56 2.27
C ASP A 67 -13.00 -3.09 1.06
N ASP A 68 -13.63 -3.98 0.27
CA ASP A 68 -12.99 -4.64 -0.88
C ASP A 68 -12.66 -3.69 -2.04
N TYR A 69 -13.11 -2.41 -2.02
CA TYR A 69 -12.72 -1.44 -3.05
C TYR A 69 -11.20 -1.30 -3.11
N GLY A 70 -10.53 -1.40 -1.95
CA GLY A 70 -9.09 -1.28 -1.85
C GLY A 70 -8.40 -2.36 -2.64
N GLU A 71 -8.62 -3.62 -2.28
CA GLU A 71 -8.13 -4.80 -3.03
C GLU A 71 -8.41 -4.67 -4.53
N ARG A 72 -9.61 -4.22 -4.92
CA ARG A 72 -9.95 -4.06 -6.35
C ARG A 72 -9.15 -2.96 -7.06
N ALA A 73 -8.83 -1.87 -6.36
CA ALA A 73 -8.05 -0.74 -6.89
C ALA A 73 -6.58 -1.10 -7.14
N HIS A 74 -6.03 -2.08 -6.42
CA HIS A 74 -4.66 -2.56 -6.62
C HIS A 74 -4.43 -3.18 -8.01
N TRP A 75 -5.49 -3.68 -8.66
CA TRP A 75 -5.33 -4.54 -9.83
C TRP A 75 -5.70 -3.87 -11.15
N GLU A 76 -5.00 -4.29 -12.20
CA GLU A 76 -5.17 -3.75 -13.56
C GLU A 76 -6.62 -3.76 -14.09
N PRO A 77 -7.54 -4.68 -13.74
CA PRO A 77 -8.93 -4.58 -14.19
C PRO A 77 -9.62 -3.26 -13.82
N PHE A 78 -9.35 -2.70 -12.64
CA PHE A 78 -9.89 -1.40 -12.25
C PHE A 78 -9.13 -0.26 -12.93
N GLN A 79 -7.79 -0.32 -12.93
CA GLN A 79 -6.93 0.67 -13.57
C GLN A 79 -7.22 0.81 -15.08
N SER A 80 -7.46 -0.32 -15.78
CA SER A 80 -7.83 -0.34 -17.20
C SER A 80 -9.20 0.27 -17.46
N ALA A 81 -10.18 0.03 -16.58
CA ALA A 81 -11.49 0.65 -16.69
C ALA A 81 -11.39 2.17 -16.51
N TYR A 82 -10.55 2.62 -15.58
CA TYR A 82 -10.30 4.04 -15.37
C TYR A 82 -9.53 4.68 -16.54
N LEU A 83 -8.51 4.01 -17.07
CA LEU A 83 -7.81 4.43 -18.28
C LEU A 83 -8.77 4.62 -19.46
N GLU A 84 -9.68 3.66 -19.68
CA GLU A 84 -10.64 3.76 -20.78
C GLU A 84 -11.66 4.89 -20.56
N TRP A 85 -12.07 5.11 -19.29
CA TRP A 85 -12.87 6.27 -18.94
C TRP A 85 -12.14 7.58 -19.27
N ILE A 86 -10.85 7.70 -18.94
CA ILE A 86 -10.04 8.88 -19.29
C ILE A 86 -10.03 9.09 -20.80
N ARG A 87 -9.75 8.05 -21.59
CA ARG A 87 -9.74 8.13 -23.07
C ARG A 87 -11.08 8.53 -23.67
N THR A 88 -12.18 8.17 -23.01
CA THR A 88 -13.53 8.49 -23.48
C THR A 88 -13.93 9.93 -23.14
N ASN A 89 -13.42 10.49 -22.05
CA ASN A 89 -13.87 11.78 -21.50
C ASN A 89 -12.87 12.92 -21.65
N HIS A 90 -11.58 12.62 -21.91
CA HIS A 90 -10.53 13.61 -22.09
C HIS A 90 -9.67 13.27 -23.30
N ASP A 91 -9.46 14.24 -24.18
CA ASP A 91 -8.61 14.11 -25.37
C ASP A 91 -7.18 14.58 -25.08
N ALA A 92 -6.19 13.97 -25.75
CA ALA A 92 -4.83 14.48 -25.78
C ALA A 92 -4.71 15.65 -26.80
N PRO A 93 -3.91 16.71 -26.52
CA PRO A 93 -3.22 16.96 -25.25
C PRO A 93 -4.20 17.28 -24.12
N TYR A 94 -4.00 16.66 -22.97
CA TYR A 94 -4.93 16.76 -21.84
C TYR A 94 -5.01 18.20 -21.31
N ASP A 95 -6.24 18.62 -21.03
CA ASP A 95 -6.50 19.82 -20.24
C ASP A 95 -6.14 19.61 -18.76
N ASP A 96 -6.34 20.63 -17.93
CA ASP A 96 -5.96 20.54 -16.52
C ASP A 96 -6.69 19.39 -15.80
N GLU A 97 -7.99 19.19 -16.06
CA GLU A 97 -8.77 18.10 -15.46
C GLU A 97 -8.30 16.73 -15.97
N GLY A 98 -8.12 16.57 -17.29
CA GLY A 98 -7.59 15.33 -17.86
C GLY A 98 -6.20 14.98 -17.33
N ALA A 99 -5.33 16.00 -17.15
CA ALA A 99 -3.99 15.80 -16.61
C ALA A 99 -4.00 15.36 -15.13
N GLN A 100 -4.95 15.86 -14.33
CA GLN A 100 -5.18 15.39 -12.95
C GLN A 100 -5.56 13.90 -12.93
N HIS A 101 -6.50 13.49 -13.78
CA HIS A 101 -6.91 12.09 -13.89
C HIS A 101 -5.77 11.17 -14.34
N VAL A 102 -4.95 11.63 -15.31
CA VAL A 102 -3.75 10.90 -15.77
C VAL A 102 -2.74 10.75 -14.63
N ALA A 103 -2.43 11.83 -13.91
CA ALA A 103 -1.49 11.77 -12.78
C ALA A 103 -1.98 10.77 -11.71
N PHE A 104 -3.27 10.82 -11.37
CA PHE A 104 -3.86 9.88 -10.41
C PHE A 104 -3.81 8.43 -10.91
N LEU A 105 -4.13 8.17 -12.19
CA LEU A 105 -4.04 6.82 -12.77
C LEU A 105 -2.60 6.28 -12.66
N MET A 106 -1.59 7.12 -12.92
CA MET A 106 -0.19 6.71 -12.80
C MET A 106 0.17 6.38 -11.34
N GLY A 107 -0.33 7.15 -10.37
CA GLY A 107 -0.16 6.82 -8.95
C GLY A 107 -0.79 5.48 -8.58
N LEU A 108 -2.04 5.27 -8.99
CA LEU A 108 -2.79 4.03 -8.76
C LEU A 108 -2.06 2.80 -9.34
N ALA A 109 -1.52 2.95 -10.54
CA ALA A 109 -0.72 1.94 -11.21
C ALA A 109 0.63 1.69 -10.52
N SER A 110 1.26 2.74 -9.99
CA SER A 110 2.51 2.64 -9.24
C SER A 110 2.32 1.80 -7.98
N HIS A 111 1.24 2.03 -7.23
CA HIS A 111 0.94 1.29 -6.00
C HIS A 111 0.81 -0.21 -6.29
N GLY A 112 -0.13 -0.57 -7.17
CA GLY A 112 -0.40 -1.97 -7.48
C GLY A 112 0.77 -2.73 -8.12
N LEU A 113 1.65 -2.06 -8.88
CA LEU A 113 2.87 -2.71 -9.38
C LEU A 113 3.93 -2.86 -8.28
N ALA A 114 4.10 -1.83 -7.44
CA ALA A 114 5.05 -1.88 -6.34
C ALA A 114 4.73 -3.04 -5.41
N ASP A 115 3.47 -3.25 -4.98
CA ASP A 115 3.12 -4.40 -4.13
C ASP A 115 3.43 -5.73 -4.78
N GLN A 116 3.07 -5.89 -6.06
CA GLN A 116 3.35 -7.14 -6.77
C GLN A 116 4.85 -7.47 -6.77
N VAL A 117 5.68 -6.45 -6.96
CA VAL A 117 7.13 -6.62 -7.02
C VAL A 117 7.69 -6.85 -5.62
N PHE A 118 7.26 -6.06 -4.64
CA PHE A 118 7.67 -6.16 -3.24
C PHE A 118 7.31 -7.54 -2.69
N ASP A 119 6.05 -7.94 -2.78
CA ASP A 119 5.54 -9.19 -2.26
C ASP A 119 6.21 -10.39 -2.91
N ALA A 120 6.29 -10.39 -4.25
CA ALA A 120 6.80 -11.55 -4.98
C ALA A 120 8.32 -11.70 -4.90
N MET A 121 9.06 -10.62 -4.66
CA MET A 121 10.53 -10.64 -4.70
C MET A 121 11.15 -10.30 -3.35
N TYR A 122 10.81 -9.16 -2.76
CA TYR A 122 11.46 -8.64 -1.57
C TYR A 122 10.96 -9.32 -0.29
N MET A 123 9.64 -9.40 -0.14
CA MET A 123 9.01 -10.03 1.01
C MET A 123 9.36 -11.51 1.09
N GLU A 124 9.37 -12.24 -0.02
CA GLU A 124 9.79 -13.65 -0.05
C GLU A 124 11.26 -13.86 0.36
N ARG A 125 12.14 -12.90 0.06
CA ARG A 125 13.52 -12.90 0.56
C ARG A 125 13.58 -12.62 2.06
N SER A 126 12.82 -11.64 2.54
CA SER A 126 12.70 -11.38 3.98
C SER A 126 12.18 -12.62 4.72
N LYS A 127 11.15 -13.30 4.20
CA LYS A 127 10.65 -14.58 4.75
C LYS A 127 11.71 -15.67 4.79
N THR A 128 12.72 -15.61 3.93
CA THR A 128 13.84 -16.56 3.92
C THR A 128 14.94 -16.16 4.91
N HIS A 129 15.29 -14.88 4.98
CA HIS A 129 16.42 -14.38 5.76
C HIS A 129 16.05 -14.01 7.21
N ASP A 130 14.84 -13.47 7.42
CA ASP A 130 14.30 -13.01 8.70
C ASP A 130 13.26 -13.98 9.30
N ALA A 131 13.09 -15.17 8.72
CA ALA A 131 12.05 -16.16 9.04
C ALA A 131 11.86 -16.43 10.55
N ALA A 132 12.97 -16.45 11.29
CA ALA A 132 13.03 -16.84 12.69
C ALA A 132 12.91 -15.66 13.67
N LEU A 133 12.80 -14.43 13.18
CA LEU A 133 12.85 -13.21 13.98
C LEU A 133 11.46 -12.54 13.98
N GLY A 134 11.13 -11.67 13.03
CA GLY A 134 9.82 -11.01 12.96
C GLY A 134 8.69 -11.91 12.45
N TRP A 135 8.93 -12.66 11.37
CA TRP A 135 7.90 -13.48 10.72
C TRP A 135 7.33 -14.58 11.64
N ALA A 136 8.15 -15.16 12.51
CA ALA A 136 7.73 -16.22 13.43
C ALA A 136 6.82 -15.72 14.57
N GLU A 137 6.89 -14.42 14.86
CA GLU A 137 6.17 -13.76 15.96
C GLU A 137 4.88 -13.09 15.51
N GLY A 138 4.67 -12.96 14.18
CA GLY A 138 3.46 -12.39 13.59
C GLY A 138 3.49 -10.86 13.49
N GLU A 139 4.68 -10.27 13.57
CA GLU A 139 4.90 -8.83 13.38
C GLU A 139 4.69 -8.45 11.90
N SER A 140 4.25 -7.22 11.65
CA SER A 140 4.06 -6.69 10.30
C SER A 140 5.39 -6.26 9.70
N MET A 141 5.85 -6.94 8.65
CA MET A 141 7.08 -6.56 7.94
C MET A 141 6.90 -5.23 7.22
N ASP A 142 5.75 -5.03 6.60
CA ASP A 142 5.42 -3.86 5.80
C ASP A 142 5.45 -2.56 6.63
N GLU A 143 4.80 -2.57 7.80
CA GLU A 143 4.85 -1.45 8.76
C GLU A 143 6.29 -1.19 9.22
N ALA A 144 6.98 -2.25 9.63
CA ALA A 144 8.34 -2.16 10.11
C ALA A 144 9.28 -1.55 9.04
N THR A 145 9.18 -2.02 7.80
CA THR A 145 9.98 -1.49 6.71
C THR A 145 9.59 -0.09 6.30
N ASP A 146 8.31 0.31 6.38
CA ASP A 146 7.90 1.67 6.04
C ASP A 146 8.43 2.69 7.05
N VAL A 147 8.36 2.38 8.34
CA VAL A 147 8.94 3.24 9.39
C VAL A 147 10.46 3.34 9.25
N VAL A 148 11.15 2.22 8.99
CA VAL A 148 12.60 2.23 8.77
C VAL A 148 12.94 3.01 7.49
N TYR A 149 12.17 2.83 6.42
CA TYR A 149 12.43 3.53 5.16
C TYR A 149 12.21 5.03 5.30
N ALA A 150 11.13 5.45 5.96
CA ALA A 150 10.86 6.85 6.30
C ALA A 150 12.02 7.50 7.06
N GLN A 151 12.69 6.76 7.97
CA GLN A 151 13.90 7.25 8.63
C GLN A 151 15.06 7.46 7.64
N LEU A 152 15.22 6.56 6.67
CA LEU A 152 16.32 6.58 5.70
C LEU A 152 16.16 7.67 4.63
N VAL A 153 14.94 7.90 4.14
CA VAL A 153 14.68 8.80 3.00
C VAL A 153 13.96 10.09 3.38
N GLY A 154 13.58 10.23 4.65
CA GLY A 154 12.75 11.31 5.17
C GLY A 154 11.26 10.95 5.13
N PRO A 155 10.48 11.39 6.14
CA PRO A 155 9.05 11.16 6.17
C PRO A 155 8.33 11.92 5.04
N ARG A 156 7.14 11.46 4.69
CA ARG A 156 6.27 12.12 3.72
C ARG A 156 5.17 12.88 4.43
N GLU A 157 4.79 14.01 3.85
CA GLU A 157 3.56 14.72 4.23
C GLU A 157 2.41 14.17 3.39
N PRO A 158 1.21 13.98 3.97
CA PRO A 158 0.05 13.60 3.20
C PRO A 158 -0.31 14.73 2.20
N PRO A 159 -0.66 14.41 0.95
CA PRO A 159 -1.11 15.40 -0.01
C PRO A 159 -2.47 15.98 0.41
N GLU A 160 -2.85 17.12 -0.18
CA GLU A 160 -4.25 17.56 -0.13
C GLU A 160 -5.15 16.47 -0.75
N GLU A 161 -6.20 16.06 -0.03
CA GLU A 161 -7.07 14.96 -0.45
C GLU A 161 -7.73 15.27 -1.79
N TRP A 162 -7.56 14.36 -2.75
CA TRP A 162 -8.28 14.38 -4.01
C TRP A 162 -8.44 12.96 -4.56
N PHE A 163 -9.64 12.63 -5.00
CA PHE A 163 -9.91 11.45 -5.82
C PHE A 163 -11.20 11.67 -6.62
N PRO A 164 -11.40 11.00 -7.77
CA PRO A 164 -12.57 11.22 -8.61
C PRO A 164 -13.77 10.39 -8.12
N GLY A 165 -14.30 10.75 -6.95
CA GLY A 165 -15.29 9.94 -6.21
C GLY A 165 -16.50 9.51 -7.02
N ALA A 166 -17.19 10.45 -7.68
CA ALA A 166 -18.34 10.13 -8.53
C ALA A 166 -17.99 9.17 -9.68
N VAL A 167 -16.82 9.35 -10.30
CA VAL A 167 -16.34 8.46 -11.38
C VAL A 167 -16.07 7.06 -10.83
N PHE A 168 -15.43 6.96 -9.67
CA PHE A 168 -15.08 5.67 -9.06
C PHE A 168 -16.30 4.90 -8.59
N VAL A 169 -17.31 5.56 -8.01
CA VAL A 169 -18.60 4.91 -7.68
C VAL A 169 -19.18 4.23 -8.93
N SER A 170 -19.21 4.93 -10.07
CA SER A 170 -19.67 4.36 -11.35
C SER A 170 -18.77 3.22 -11.85
N LEU A 171 -17.44 3.40 -11.83
CA LEU A 171 -16.51 2.39 -12.33
C LEU A 171 -16.54 1.09 -11.51
N TYR A 172 -16.63 1.17 -10.18
CA TYR A 172 -16.79 -0.01 -9.34
C TYR A 172 -18.10 -0.75 -9.66
N ALA A 173 -19.20 -0.02 -9.80
CA ALA A 173 -20.50 -0.62 -10.09
C ALA A 173 -20.50 -1.29 -11.48
N GLU A 174 -20.03 -0.59 -12.51
CA GLU A 174 -20.16 -0.99 -13.90
C GLU A 174 -19.08 -1.98 -14.35
N ALA A 175 -17.81 -1.73 -14.02
CA ALA A 175 -16.69 -2.54 -14.49
C ALA A 175 -16.38 -3.74 -13.56
N GLN A 176 -16.68 -3.59 -12.26
CA GLN A 176 -16.30 -4.57 -11.24
C GLN A 176 -17.50 -5.27 -10.58
N GLY A 177 -18.73 -4.82 -10.85
CA GLY A 177 -19.94 -5.34 -10.21
C GLY A 177 -19.90 -5.17 -8.69
N TYR A 178 -19.29 -4.08 -8.21
CA TYR A 178 -19.05 -3.81 -6.81
C TYR A 178 -19.65 -2.47 -6.40
N THR A 179 -20.21 -2.41 -5.20
CA THR A 179 -20.84 -1.18 -4.69
C THR A 179 -19.99 -0.63 -3.56
N VAL A 180 -19.52 0.60 -3.73
CA VAL A 180 -18.86 1.40 -2.70
C VAL A 180 -19.36 2.84 -2.81
N SER A 181 -19.43 3.56 -1.70
CA SER A 181 -19.82 4.97 -1.67
C SER A 181 -18.61 5.89 -1.70
N GLU A 182 -18.82 7.13 -2.14
CA GLU A 182 -17.80 8.18 -2.05
C GLU A 182 -17.41 8.49 -0.60
N GLU A 183 -18.37 8.41 0.33
CA GLU A 183 -18.12 8.57 1.77
C GLU A 183 -17.15 7.50 2.30
N THR A 184 -17.33 6.24 1.93
CA THR A 184 -16.43 5.15 2.32
C THR A 184 -15.02 5.33 1.75
N MET A 185 -14.91 5.81 0.50
CA MET A 185 -13.61 6.10 -0.12
C MET A 185 -12.91 7.30 0.55
N SER A 186 -13.63 8.38 0.85
CA SER A 186 -13.09 9.54 1.58
C SER A 186 -12.68 9.19 3.01
N GLU A 187 -13.45 8.35 3.72
CA GLU A 187 -13.02 7.82 5.03
C GLU A 187 -11.71 7.03 4.92
N GLY A 188 -11.53 6.22 3.87
CA GLY A 188 -10.27 5.54 3.59
C GLY A 188 -9.11 6.52 3.42
N MET A 189 -9.26 7.52 2.55
CA MET A 189 -8.24 8.55 2.30
C MET A 189 -7.87 9.33 3.57
N PHE A 190 -8.85 9.63 4.43
CA PHE A 190 -8.60 10.22 5.73
C PHE A 190 -7.69 9.35 6.61
N TRP A 191 -7.97 8.04 6.70
CA TRP A 191 -7.15 7.14 7.52
C TRP A 191 -5.74 6.93 6.95
N LEU A 192 -5.57 6.96 5.63
CA LEU A 192 -4.24 6.94 5.01
C LEU A 192 -3.42 8.18 5.36
N SER A 193 -4.06 9.35 5.38
CA SER A 193 -3.42 10.60 5.79
C SER A 193 -2.93 10.52 7.24
N VAL A 194 -3.74 9.92 8.13
CA VAL A 194 -3.35 9.64 9.52
C VAL A 194 -2.19 8.63 9.58
N ALA A 195 -2.22 7.58 8.75
CA ALA A 195 -1.17 6.56 8.71
C ALA A 195 0.19 7.13 8.28
N ILE A 196 0.24 7.94 7.21
CA ILE A 196 1.47 8.63 6.77
C ILE A 196 2.04 9.49 7.88
N ALA A 197 1.21 10.33 8.51
CA ALA A 197 1.65 11.18 9.62
C ALA A 197 2.16 10.34 10.81
N GLY A 198 1.50 9.20 11.08
CA GLY A 198 1.91 8.25 12.11
C GLY A 198 3.27 7.62 11.83
N VAL A 199 3.49 7.12 10.61
CA VAL A 199 4.78 6.57 10.16
C VAL A 199 5.88 7.63 10.29
N GLY A 200 5.61 8.87 9.87
CA GLY A 200 6.54 9.97 10.03
C GLY A 200 6.95 10.17 11.49
N ALA A 201 5.99 10.25 12.40
CA ALA A 201 6.26 10.39 13.84
C ALA A 201 6.96 9.17 14.47
N LEU A 202 6.72 7.95 13.97
CA LEU A 202 7.43 6.74 14.42
C LEU A 202 8.86 6.69 13.90
N SER A 203 9.12 7.18 12.68
CA SER A 203 10.45 7.19 12.07
C SER A 203 11.45 8.09 12.79
N GLU A 204 10.97 9.10 13.51
CA GLU A 204 11.78 9.99 14.35
C GLU A 204 12.15 9.36 15.72
N GLN A 205 11.52 8.24 16.09
CA GLN A 205 11.75 7.58 17.37
C GLN A 205 12.84 6.49 17.23
N GLU A 206 14.08 6.82 17.60
CA GLU A 206 15.23 5.91 17.48
C GLU A 206 14.99 4.51 18.09
N GLU A 207 14.30 4.44 19.24
CA GLU A 207 14.02 3.16 19.90
C GLU A 207 13.04 2.28 19.09
N VAL A 208 12.03 2.90 18.46
CA VAL A 208 11.05 2.22 17.60
C VAL A 208 11.74 1.71 16.34
N VAL A 209 12.50 2.57 15.66
CA VAL A 209 13.24 2.18 14.46
C VAL A 209 14.23 1.06 14.76
N ALA A 210 14.98 1.16 15.86
CA ALA A 210 15.92 0.13 16.28
C ALA A 210 15.23 -1.20 16.62
N GLU A 211 13.98 -1.18 17.08
CA GLU A 211 13.17 -2.38 17.30
C GLU A 211 12.76 -3.03 15.98
N TYR A 212 12.19 -2.27 15.03
CA TYR A 212 11.85 -2.80 13.71
C TYR A 212 13.07 -3.38 12.97
N GLN A 213 14.23 -2.72 13.07
CA GLN A 213 15.49 -3.24 12.54
C GLN A 213 15.94 -4.55 13.19
N ARG A 214 15.62 -4.78 14.47
CA ARG A 214 15.90 -6.06 15.14
C ARG A 214 14.93 -7.16 14.72
N GLN A 215 13.68 -6.81 14.43
CA GLN A 215 12.66 -7.76 14.01
C GLN A 215 12.90 -8.23 12.57
N PHE A 216 13.28 -7.32 11.67
CA PHE A 216 13.53 -7.60 10.25
C PHE A 216 14.91 -7.08 9.80
N PRO A 217 16.01 -7.66 10.29
CA PRO A 217 17.35 -7.13 10.04
C PRO A 217 17.78 -7.24 8.59
N TRP A 218 17.43 -8.33 7.88
CA TRP A 218 17.75 -8.43 6.47
C TRP A 218 16.93 -7.43 5.66
N ALA A 219 15.60 -7.37 5.85
CA ALA A 219 14.77 -6.41 5.13
C ALA A 219 15.27 -4.98 5.38
N SER A 220 15.36 -4.55 6.64
CA SER A 220 15.79 -3.20 6.99
C SER A 220 17.15 -2.80 6.41
N ALA A 221 18.10 -3.73 6.32
CA ALA A 221 19.44 -3.46 5.79
C ALA A 221 19.50 -3.30 4.26
N HIS A 222 18.47 -3.75 3.52
CA HIS A 222 18.48 -3.81 2.06
C HIS A 222 17.40 -2.93 1.40
N LEU A 223 16.67 -2.11 2.16
CA LEU A 223 15.59 -1.26 1.62
C LEU A 223 16.09 -0.25 0.58
N THR A 224 17.33 0.21 0.69
CA THR A 224 17.93 1.18 -0.25
C THR A 224 18.88 0.53 -1.26
N ASP A 225 19.01 -0.79 -1.24
CA ASP A 225 19.93 -1.51 -2.12
C ASP A 225 19.26 -1.82 -3.47
N SER A 226 19.62 -1.05 -4.51
CA SER A 226 19.10 -1.25 -5.87
C SER A 226 19.55 -2.57 -6.52
N ALA A 227 20.54 -3.26 -5.96
CA ALA A 227 20.94 -4.59 -6.43
C ALA A 227 20.04 -5.71 -5.87
N VAL A 228 19.16 -5.41 -4.91
CA VAL A 228 18.21 -6.38 -4.35
C VAL A 228 16.89 -6.31 -5.12
N PRO A 229 16.48 -7.40 -5.80
CA PRO A 229 15.21 -7.43 -6.52
C PRO A 229 14.02 -7.19 -5.58
N GLY A 230 13.17 -6.26 -5.97
CA GLY A 230 11.99 -5.83 -5.21
C GLY A 230 12.26 -4.80 -4.12
N SER A 231 13.48 -4.26 -4.00
CA SER A 231 13.69 -3.11 -3.13
C SER A 231 13.01 -1.86 -3.74
N PRO A 232 12.61 -0.87 -2.92
CA PRO A 232 11.98 0.36 -3.39
C PRO A 232 12.71 1.08 -4.57
N PRO A 233 14.06 1.15 -4.61
CA PRO A 233 14.73 1.70 -5.79
C PRO A 233 14.48 0.89 -7.08
N CYS A 234 14.49 -0.44 -7.01
CA CYS A 234 14.19 -1.33 -8.14
C CYS A 234 12.73 -1.15 -8.61
N GLU A 235 11.80 -0.94 -7.68
CA GLU A 235 10.39 -0.72 -7.98
C GLU A 235 10.16 0.58 -8.76
N GLY A 236 10.85 1.67 -8.41
CA GLY A 236 10.72 2.92 -9.15
C GLY A 236 11.13 2.81 -10.63
N GLU A 237 12.17 2.03 -10.94
CA GLU A 237 12.56 1.75 -12.33
C GLU A 237 11.47 0.97 -13.08
N LEU A 238 10.89 -0.04 -12.45
CA LEU A 238 9.82 -0.87 -13.03
C LEU A 238 8.51 -0.07 -13.21
N VAL A 239 8.17 0.78 -12.24
CA VAL A 239 7.02 1.70 -12.31
C VAL A 239 7.17 2.66 -13.49
N ALA A 240 8.34 3.23 -13.72
CA ALA A 240 8.57 4.12 -14.88
C ALA A 240 8.38 3.41 -16.23
N LEU A 241 8.75 2.13 -16.33
CA LEU A 241 8.48 1.31 -17.52
C LEU A 241 6.98 1.02 -17.68
N TYR A 242 6.29 0.74 -16.57
CA TYR A 242 4.84 0.49 -16.60
C TYR A 242 4.04 1.74 -16.97
N TRP A 243 4.42 2.90 -16.44
CA TRP A 243 3.83 4.19 -16.82
C TRP A 243 3.96 4.48 -18.31
N GLN A 244 5.10 4.17 -18.93
CA GLN A 244 5.25 4.31 -20.38
C GLN A 244 4.27 3.40 -21.15
N ALA A 245 4.05 2.17 -20.68
CA ALA A 245 3.08 1.26 -21.30
C ALA A 245 1.63 1.76 -21.15
N LEU A 246 1.27 2.31 -19.98
CA LEU A 246 -0.05 2.91 -19.76
C LEU A 246 -0.23 4.20 -20.57
N TRP A 247 0.81 5.01 -20.68
CA TRP A 247 0.80 6.22 -21.49
C TRP A 247 0.60 5.90 -22.97
N ALA A 248 1.33 4.92 -23.51
CA ALA A 248 1.11 4.44 -24.87
C ALA A 248 -0.36 4.05 -25.11
N ARG A 249 -0.97 3.31 -24.18
CA ARG A 249 -2.41 2.96 -24.24
C ARG A 249 -3.33 4.17 -24.17
N LEU A 250 -3.04 5.16 -23.32
CA LEU A 250 -3.77 6.43 -23.27
C LEU A 250 -3.70 7.16 -24.62
N GLN A 251 -2.56 7.12 -25.30
CA GLN A 251 -2.36 7.69 -26.65
C GLN A 251 -2.95 6.83 -27.78
N GLY A 252 -3.57 5.68 -27.47
CA GLY A 252 -4.09 4.75 -28.47
C GLY A 252 -3.01 3.94 -29.21
N GLU A 253 -1.78 3.91 -28.68
CA GLU A 253 -0.67 3.11 -29.17
C GLU A 253 -0.70 1.71 -28.52
N ASP A 254 -1.50 0.81 -29.10
CA ASP A 254 -1.68 -0.54 -28.56
C ASP A 254 -0.57 -1.50 -28.99
N GLY A 255 0.58 -1.45 -28.31
CA GLY A 255 1.66 -2.44 -28.48
C GLY A 255 1.29 -3.87 -28.03
N PHE A 256 0.32 -4.00 -27.11
CA PHE A 256 -0.16 -5.28 -26.55
C PHE A 256 -1.65 -5.56 -26.79
N GLY A 257 -2.39 -4.64 -27.43
CA GLY A 257 -3.86 -4.65 -27.50
C GLY A 257 -4.51 -4.44 -26.14
N GLU A 258 -5.76 -4.90 -25.97
CA GLU A 258 -6.53 -4.86 -24.70
C GLU A 258 -5.98 -5.81 -23.60
N ARG A 259 -4.79 -6.36 -23.76
CA ARG A 259 -4.23 -7.34 -22.80
C ARG A 259 -3.64 -6.62 -21.59
N PRO A 260 -3.87 -7.14 -20.36
CA PRO A 260 -3.22 -6.62 -19.18
C PRO A 260 -1.69 -6.70 -19.30
N VAL A 261 -1.00 -5.63 -18.90
CA VAL A 261 0.47 -5.58 -18.77
C VAL A 261 0.91 -6.28 -17.49
N SER A 262 0.10 -6.17 -16.43
CA SER A 262 0.24 -6.79 -15.11
C SER A 262 -1.06 -7.54 -14.76
N GLY A 263 -0.99 -8.67 -14.05
CA GLY A 263 -2.22 -9.38 -13.72
C GLY A 263 -2.08 -10.54 -12.76
N GLN A 264 -3.14 -10.77 -12.01
CA GLN A 264 -3.24 -11.89 -11.08
C GLN A 264 -3.41 -13.23 -11.80
N ARG A 265 -2.74 -14.27 -11.29
CA ARG A 265 -2.99 -15.66 -11.69
C ARG A 265 -3.18 -16.57 -10.47
N PRO A 266 -4.19 -17.46 -10.49
CA PRO A 266 -5.20 -17.65 -11.53
C PRO A 266 -6.31 -16.58 -11.47
N GLY A 267 -6.76 -16.06 -12.62
CA GLY A 267 -7.73 -14.96 -12.66
C GLY A 267 -9.12 -15.27 -12.07
N ARG A 268 -9.77 -14.22 -11.54
CA ARG A 268 -11.18 -14.03 -11.11
C ARG A 268 -11.87 -15.09 -10.24
N ARG A 269 -11.22 -16.21 -9.87
CA ARG A 269 -11.79 -17.22 -8.94
C ARG A 269 -10.82 -17.75 -7.90
N HIS A 270 -9.60 -17.22 -7.87
CA HIS A 270 -8.62 -17.54 -6.86
C HIS A 270 -8.07 -16.22 -6.37
N HIS A 271 -8.43 -15.86 -5.15
CA HIS A 271 -7.76 -14.81 -4.42
C HIS A 271 -6.26 -15.13 -4.48
N GLY A 272 -5.45 -14.15 -4.90
CA GLY A 272 -4.02 -14.18 -4.66
C GLY A 272 -3.77 -14.58 -3.21
N LEU A 273 -2.69 -15.32 -2.97
CA LEU A 273 -2.34 -16.00 -1.72
C LEU A 273 -3.10 -15.51 -0.46
N ALA A 274 -4.10 -16.32 -0.09
CA ALA A 274 -4.66 -16.52 1.24
C ALA A 274 -5.66 -15.50 1.85
N HIS A 275 -6.91 -15.56 1.39
CA HIS A 275 -8.08 -15.33 2.28
C HIS A 275 -8.60 -16.62 2.95
N ASP A 276 -7.98 -17.77 2.69
CA ASP A 276 -8.33 -19.01 3.39
C ASP A 276 -7.49 -19.09 4.67
N GLY A 277 -8.08 -18.64 5.77
CA GLY A 277 -7.55 -18.82 7.12
C GLY A 277 -7.38 -20.28 7.52
N GLU A 278 -6.30 -20.93 7.09
CA GLU A 278 -5.50 -21.78 7.97
C GLU A 278 -4.02 -21.41 7.80
N PRO A 279 -3.33 -20.92 8.84
CA PRO A 279 -1.89 -20.75 8.79
C PRO A 279 -1.23 -22.10 8.50
N PRO A 280 -0.08 -22.13 7.81
CA PRO A 280 0.62 -23.36 7.49
C PRO A 280 0.78 -24.19 8.76
N ARG A 281 0.34 -25.45 8.70
CA ARG A 281 0.42 -26.40 9.82
C ARG A 281 1.86 -26.44 10.31
N ARG A 282 2.09 -25.84 11.49
CA ARG A 282 3.37 -25.87 12.20
C ARG A 282 3.88 -27.31 12.26
N LEU A 283 4.93 -27.61 11.52
CA LEU A 283 5.78 -28.75 11.82
C LEU A 283 6.43 -28.47 13.17
N GLY A 284 5.82 -29.00 14.23
CA GLY A 284 6.52 -29.38 15.46
C GLY A 284 7.08 -28.26 16.35
N ALA A 285 6.40 -27.13 16.53
CA ALA A 285 6.72 -26.22 17.64
C ALA A 285 5.64 -26.33 18.73
N ARG A 286 5.98 -27.00 19.84
CA ARG A 286 5.13 -27.07 21.05
C ARG A 286 4.75 -25.64 21.47
N ARG A 287 3.47 -25.27 21.35
CA ARG A 287 2.90 -24.03 21.91
C ARG A 287 3.23 -23.98 23.41
N ARG A 288 4.16 -23.11 23.81
CA ARG A 288 4.15 -22.54 25.16
C ARG A 288 3.24 -21.30 25.07
N GLN A 289 2.18 -21.29 25.86
CA GLN A 289 1.40 -20.08 26.09
C GLN A 289 2.31 -18.96 26.61
N PRO A 290 2.18 -17.71 26.13
CA PRO A 290 2.83 -16.58 26.76
C PRO A 290 2.24 -16.37 28.16
N ARG A 291 3.10 -16.52 29.19
CA ARG A 291 2.77 -16.27 30.59
C ARG A 291 2.81 -14.77 30.89
N PHE A 292 1.93 -13.98 30.28
CA PHE A 292 1.78 -12.56 30.64
C PHE A 292 0.58 -12.28 31.57
N GLY A 293 -0.41 -13.18 31.64
CA GLY A 293 -1.58 -13.03 32.52
C GLY A 293 -1.44 -13.60 33.94
N ALA A 294 -0.42 -14.41 34.22
CA ALA A 294 -0.32 -15.12 35.51
C ALA A 294 0.38 -14.33 36.62
N GLN A 295 1.20 -13.32 36.30
CA GLN A 295 1.95 -12.56 37.30
C GLN A 295 1.18 -11.39 37.92
N LEU A 296 0.05 -10.97 37.35
CA LEU A 296 -0.79 -9.91 37.91
C LEU A 296 -1.85 -10.43 38.92
N ARG A 297 -2.19 -11.72 38.90
CA ARG A 297 -3.10 -12.32 39.91
C ARG A 297 -2.40 -12.65 41.23
N GLU A 298 -1.14 -13.08 41.22
CA GLU A 298 -0.42 -13.42 42.47
C GLU A 298 -0.05 -12.20 43.34
N ARG A 299 0.02 -10.98 42.77
CA ARG A 299 0.29 -9.76 43.56
C ARG A 299 -0.94 -9.18 44.24
N HIS A 300 -2.15 -9.50 43.77
CA HIS A 300 -3.38 -9.00 44.39
C HIS A 300 -3.88 -9.89 45.53
N GLU A 301 -3.60 -11.20 45.50
CA GLU A 301 -3.99 -12.14 46.55
C GLU A 301 -3.06 -12.12 47.78
N ARG A 302 -1.82 -11.63 47.65
CA ARG A 302 -0.87 -11.51 48.78
C ARG A 302 -0.95 -10.20 49.58
N ARG A 303 -1.84 -9.26 49.22
CA ARG A 303 -2.11 -8.03 50.00
C ARG A 303 -3.45 -8.03 50.75
N GLY A 304 -4.22 -9.12 50.69
CA GLY A 304 -5.51 -9.26 51.37
C GLY A 304 -5.47 -9.93 52.74
N HIS A 305 -4.32 -10.46 53.19
CA HIS A 305 -4.15 -11.07 54.51
C HIS A 305 -2.87 -10.56 55.18
N ARG A 306 -2.94 -9.35 55.73
CA ARG A 306 -2.27 -8.90 56.96
C ARG A 306 -2.97 -7.64 57.45
#